data_AF-A0A8S2USU2-F1
#
_entry.id   AF-A0A8S2USU2-F1
#
_cell.length_a   1.000
_cell.length_b   1.000
_cell.length_c   1.000
_cell.angle_alpha   90.00
_cell.angle_beta   90.00
_cell.angle_gamma   90.00
#
_symmetry.space_group_name_H-M   'P 1'
#
loop_
_entity.id
_entity.type
_entity.pdbx_description
1 polymer ?
#
loop_
_entity_poly.entity_id
_entity_poly.type
_entity_poly.pdbx_seq_one_letter_code
_entity_poly.pdbx_strand_id
1 'polypeptide(L)'
;MRSVERLKSEFREDQERLTEEIRRTTEEELKKHNEKHELTLRLRHRSSSRAERRFSPMRTQVEQGTPVARAPSKTTHSGRPAILLSEQQQEHIRYTFHRILADRIYPTTEKILDYMLADDDDFPVHSPTTLLRWMKKLGLVYKRTSKVIVPLDSPSFMAARARYFRALDQLKSKGSKIFWHDETWCNKNEEKVFVWTDGTTGKGRLRNSDGKGKRLAISALLSNSGFHLPSVDIFECDENHSMDSNYFVAWIDRASHTIRKELGKGATVTLILDNATWHNRLTEETMPPKRSWKKQLIINWLDKHDLPFTDNMTKAELLEVAFDNLPSKRYVVDEVAAKNDVQILRLPIKHCMLNPIELAWSGLKNFVRKNNTNFRLSDVRHLAMQWISSLTAGDSGAYIDHTLKIEETFKKSDRFTEQIEEDLMDEDDDDVNSEEEGVLD
;
A
#
# COMPACT_ATOMS: atom_id res chain seq x y z
N MET A 1 47.49 -29.19 -16.51
CA MET A 1 47.48 -28.21 -15.40
C MET A 1 47.68 -26.77 -15.87
N ARG A 2 48.71 -26.44 -16.66
CA ARG A 2 49.02 -25.05 -17.10
C ARG A 2 47.91 -24.29 -17.85
N SER A 3 47.00 -24.96 -18.59
CA SER A 3 45.88 -24.28 -19.28
C SER A 3 44.72 -23.86 -18.36
N VAL A 4 44.49 -24.57 -17.25
CA VAL A 4 43.36 -24.29 -16.35
C VAL A 4 43.68 -23.12 -15.42
N GLU A 5 44.93 -22.98 -15.00
CA GLU A 5 45.38 -21.82 -14.23
C GLU A 5 45.38 -20.54 -15.04
N ARG A 6 45.73 -20.61 -16.34
CA ARG A 6 45.65 -19.45 -17.24
C ARG A 6 44.21 -18.97 -17.42
N LEU A 7 43.26 -19.87 -17.67
CA LEU A 7 41.84 -19.53 -17.77
C LEU A 7 41.25 -18.95 -16.47
N LYS A 8 41.69 -19.43 -15.30
CA LYS A 8 41.30 -18.87 -14.00
C LYS A 8 41.91 -17.49 -13.72
N SER A 9 43.05 -17.17 -14.34
CA SER A 9 43.66 -15.84 -14.28
C SER A 9 42.89 -14.87 -15.16
N GLU A 10 42.66 -15.25 -16.42
CA GLU A 10 41.91 -14.44 -17.39
C GLU A 10 40.48 -14.15 -16.90
N PHE A 11 39.80 -15.13 -16.30
CA PHE A 11 38.47 -14.93 -15.73
C PHE A 11 38.47 -13.95 -14.53
N ARG A 12 39.52 -13.94 -13.71
CA ARG A 12 39.64 -12.99 -12.59
C ARG A 12 39.91 -11.58 -13.09
N GLU A 13 40.79 -11.43 -14.07
CA GLU A 13 41.07 -10.13 -14.71
C GLU A 13 39.82 -9.56 -15.40
N ASP A 14 39.02 -10.40 -16.06
CA ASP A 14 37.75 -9.97 -16.67
C ASP A 14 36.69 -9.58 -15.62
N GLN A 15 36.63 -10.28 -14.48
CA GLN A 15 35.75 -9.93 -13.36
C GLN A 15 36.15 -8.59 -12.72
N GLU A 16 37.45 -8.35 -12.51
CA GLU A 16 37.95 -7.08 -11.98
C GLU A 16 37.69 -5.93 -12.95
N ARG A 17 37.91 -6.15 -14.26
CA ARG A 17 37.62 -5.13 -15.29
C ARG A 17 36.14 -4.77 -15.33
N LEU A 18 35.25 -5.77 -15.26
CA LEU A 18 33.79 -5.53 -15.24
C LEU A 18 33.36 -4.80 -13.96
N THR A 19 33.95 -5.15 -12.82
CA THR A 19 33.65 -4.50 -11.53
C THR A 19 34.04 -3.02 -11.55
N GLU A 20 35.20 -2.69 -12.12
CA GLU A 20 35.67 -1.30 -12.24
C GLU A 20 34.83 -0.50 -13.26
N GLU A 21 34.38 -1.14 -14.34
CA GLU A 21 33.49 -0.50 -15.32
C GLU A 21 32.10 -0.20 -14.73
N ILE A 22 31.55 -1.10 -13.91
CA ILE A 22 30.31 -0.88 -13.16
C ILE A 22 30.50 0.25 -12.15
N ARG A 23 31.62 0.26 -11.41
CA ARG A 23 31.93 1.31 -10.43
C ARG A 23 31.99 2.68 -11.10
N ARG A 24 32.72 2.80 -12.22
CA ARG A 24 32.85 4.05 -12.99
C ARG A 24 31.50 4.53 -13.53
N THR A 25 30.68 3.62 -14.07
CA THR A 25 29.36 3.97 -14.59
C THR A 25 28.43 4.46 -13.48
N THR A 26 28.48 3.82 -12.31
CA THR A 26 27.68 4.20 -11.14
C THR A 26 28.10 5.58 -10.60
N GLU A 27 29.40 5.87 -10.55
CA GLU A 27 29.93 7.18 -10.14
C GLU A 27 29.54 8.29 -11.13
N GLU A 28 29.57 8.02 -12.44
CA GLU A 28 29.13 8.98 -13.46
C GLU A 28 27.63 9.26 -13.39
N GLU A 29 26.80 8.25 -13.13
CA GLU A 29 25.35 8.42 -12.94
C GLU A 29 25.03 9.21 -11.67
N LEU A 30 25.73 8.93 -10.56
CA LEU A 30 25.58 9.67 -9.31
C LEU A 30 25.99 11.15 -9.48
N LYS A 31 27.06 11.41 -10.24
CA LYS A 31 27.49 12.78 -10.54
C LYS A 31 26.46 13.53 -11.39
N LYS A 32 25.91 12.89 -12.43
CA LYS A 32 24.82 13.47 -13.25
C LYS A 32 23.56 13.74 -12.43
N HIS A 33 23.21 12.84 -11.50
CA HIS A 33 22.09 13.02 -10.60
C HIS A 33 22.29 14.23 -9.67
N ASN A 34 23.46 14.36 -9.06
CA ASN A 34 23.80 15.48 -8.18
C ASN A 34 23.84 16.82 -8.93
N GLU A 35 24.38 16.86 -10.15
CA GLU A 35 24.36 18.06 -10.98
C GLU A 35 22.94 18.48 -11.36
N LYS A 36 22.05 17.53 -11.69
CA LYS A 36 20.63 17.79 -11.96
C LYS A 36 19.89 18.29 -10.70
N HIS A 37 20.21 17.74 -9.54
CA HIS A 37 19.65 18.16 -8.26
C HIS A 37 20.06 19.61 -7.90
N GLU A 38 21.34 19.94 -8.03
CA GLU A 38 21.87 21.30 -7.87
C GLU A 38 21.23 22.31 -8.82
N LEU A 39 21.06 21.94 -10.10
CA LEU A 39 20.39 22.80 -11.08
C LEU A 39 18.94 23.09 -10.69
N THR A 40 18.25 22.08 -10.16
CA THR A 40 16.87 22.16 -9.69
C THR A 40 16.74 23.06 -8.46
N LEU A 41 17.67 22.96 -7.50
CA LEU A 41 17.75 23.83 -6.33
C LEU A 41 18.01 25.29 -6.73
N ARG A 42 18.91 25.54 -7.70
CA ARG A 42 19.21 26.89 -8.21
C ARG A 42 18.00 27.52 -8.93
N LEU A 43 17.22 26.73 -9.67
CA LEU A 43 15.99 27.20 -10.32
C LEU A 43 14.89 27.53 -9.29
N ARG A 44 14.80 26.76 -8.18
CA ARG A 44 13.89 27.06 -7.06
C ARG A 44 14.28 28.33 -6.31
N HIS A 45 15.56 28.57 -6.03
CA HIS A 45 16.01 29.82 -5.36
C HIS A 45 15.77 31.09 -6.19
N ARG A 46 15.89 31.02 -7.52
CA ARG A 46 15.52 32.13 -8.43
C ARG A 46 14.02 32.43 -8.44
N SER A 47 13.19 31.45 -8.10
CA SER A 47 11.73 31.60 -8.00
C SER A 47 11.31 32.24 -6.67
N SER A 48 12.04 31.95 -5.59
CA SER A 48 11.81 32.50 -4.24
C SER A 48 12.16 33.98 -4.12
N SER A 49 13.25 34.44 -4.77
CA SER A 49 13.67 35.85 -4.73
C SER A 49 12.70 36.83 -5.42
N ARG A 50 11.73 36.30 -6.20
CA ARG A 50 10.64 37.09 -6.80
C ARG A 50 9.46 37.31 -5.83
N ALA A 51 9.32 36.48 -4.79
CA ALA A 51 8.24 36.53 -3.81
C ALA A 51 8.55 37.42 -2.59
N GLU A 52 9.82 37.65 -2.27
CA GLU A 52 10.25 38.41 -1.08
C GLU A 52 10.12 39.94 -1.20
N ARG A 53 9.75 40.48 -2.37
CA ARG A 53 9.56 41.93 -2.57
C ARG A 53 8.21 42.49 -2.07
N ARG A 54 7.43 41.72 -1.31
CA ARG A 54 6.06 42.10 -0.89
C ARG A 54 5.78 42.05 0.60
N PHE A 55 6.74 42.20 1.52
CA PHE A 55 6.38 42.38 2.93
C PHE A 55 7.34 43.33 3.65
N SER A 56 6.83 44.52 3.99
CA SER A 56 7.33 45.35 5.11
C SER A 56 6.38 45.22 6.29
N PRO A 57 6.86 45.29 7.55
CA PRO A 57 6.06 44.95 8.73
C PRO A 57 5.34 46.18 9.29
N MET A 58 4.06 46.03 9.66
CA MET A 58 3.32 47.04 10.42
C MET A 58 3.26 46.67 11.90
N ARG A 59 3.51 47.69 12.71
CA ARG A 59 3.82 47.73 14.13
C ARG A 59 2.55 47.67 14.98
N THR A 60 2.63 47.01 16.13
CA THR A 60 1.60 46.86 17.16
C THR A 60 1.30 48.18 17.87
N GLN A 61 0.02 48.53 18.04
CA GLN A 61 -0.46 49.37 19.15
C GLN A 61 -1.80 48.83 19.68
N VAL A 62 -1.91 48.89 21.01
CA VAL A 62 -2.99 48.41 21.87
C VAL A 62 -3.84 49.62 22.25
N GLU A 63 -5.17 49.53 22.20
CA GLU A 63 -6.04 50.34 23.06
C GLU A 63 -7.43 49.71 23.26
N GLN A 64 -8.00 49.93 24.44
CA GLN A 64 -9.13 49.23 25.05
C GLN A 64 -10.48 49.89 24.70
N GLY A 65 -11.56 49.09 24.62
CA GLY A 65 -12.95 49.57 24.56
C GLY A 65 -13.99 48.43 24.58
N THR A 66 -14.94 48.51 25.51
CA THR A 66 -15.99 47.55 25.91
C THR A 66 -17.03 47.18 24.81
N PRO A 67 -17.78 46.07 24.97
CA PRO A 67 -18.39 45.32 23.87
C PRO A 67 -19.79 45.82 23.50
N VAL A 68 -20.06 45.92 22.20
CA VAL A 68 -21.42 46.07 21.65
C VAL A 68 -21.72 44.84 20.79
N ALA A 69 -22.75 44.09 21.19
CA ALA A 69 -23.22 42.90 20.49
C ALA A 69 -23.67 43.25 19.06
N ARG A 70 -22.96 42.72 18.06
CA ARG A 70 -23.41 42.65 16.67
C ARG A 70 -23.39 41.20 16.21
N ALA A 71 -24.48 40.78 15.58
CA ALA A 71 -24.74 39.45 15.07
C ALA A 71 -23.56 38.90 14.23
N PRO A 72 -23.24 37.60 14.31
CA PRO A 72 -22.10 37.04 13.62
C PRO A 72 -22.32 37.12 12.10
N SER A 73 -21.52 37.96 11.44
CA SER A 73 -21.32 37.86 10.00
C SER A 73 -20.65 36.52 9.69
N LYS A 74 -21.21 35.78 8.74
CA LYS A 74 -20.60 34.55 8.23
C LYS A 74 -19.31 34.92 7.49
N THR A 75 -18.18 34.94 8.21
CA THR A 75 -16.87 34.86 7.58
C THR A 75 -16.68 33.45 7.06
N THR A 76 -16.91 33.28 5.76
CA THR A 76 -16.54 32.07 5.03
C THR A 76 -15.01 31.95 5.05
N HIS A 77 -14.46 31.15 5.97
CA HIS A 77 -13.09 30.71 5.84
C HIS A 77 -12.98 29.84 4.59
N SER A 78 -12.49 30.42 3.50
CA SER A 78 -12.11 29.72 2.28
C SER A 78 -10.83 28.91 2.54
N GLY A 79 -10.95 27.82 3.28
CA GLY A 79 -9.90 26.80 3.33
C GLY A 79 -9.85 26.06 2.00
N ARG A 80 -8.65 25.84 1.45
CA ARG A 80 -8.47 24.84 0.39
C ARG A 80 -9.09 23.52 0.86
N PRO A 81 -9.83 22.80 -0.01
CA PRO A 81 -10.39 21.50 0.36
C PRO A 81 -9.30 20.58 0.93
N ALA A 82 -9.61 19.85 1.99
CA ALA A 82 -8.69 18.87 2.55
C ALA A 82 -8.39 17.80 1.48
N ILE A 83 -7.13 17.65 1.09
CA ILE A 83 -6.70 16.59 0.17
C ILE A 83 -6.92 15.26 0.89
N LEU A 84 -7.84 14.43 0.38
CA LEU A 84 -8.10 13.09 0.88
C LEU A 84 -7.31 12.07 0.06
N LEU A 85 -6.33 11.42 0.70
CA LEU A 85 -5.53 10.38 0.07
C LEU A 85 -6.23 9.02 0.15
N SER A 86 -6.17 8.27 -0.95
CA SER A 86 -6.51 6.84 -0.97
C SER A 86 -5.58 6.03 -0.07
N GLU A 87 -5.96 4.80 0.25
CA GLU A 87 -5.10 3.89 1.03
C GLU A 87 -3.75 3.65 0.32
N GLN A 88 -3.78 3.43 -1.00
CA GLN A 88 -2.58 3.30 -1.83
C GLN A 88 -1.65 4.50 -1.71
N GLN A 89 -2.19 5.72 -1.74
CA GLN A 89 -1.40 6.94 -1.60
C GLN A 89 -0.86 7.15 -0.18
N GLN A 90 -1.63 6.74 0.83
CA GLN A 90 -1.17 6.75 2.22
C GLN A 90 -0.02 5.75 2.43
N GLU A 91 -0.13 4.58 1.80
CA GLU A 91 0.91 3.55 1.88
C GLU A 91 2.15 3.96 1.11
N HIS A 92 2.01 4.65 -0.03
CA HIS A 92 3.14 5.25 -0.73
C HIS A 92 3.97 6.18 0.17
N ILE A 93 3.33 7.00 1.02
CA ILE A 93 4.05 7.83 2.01
C ILE A 93 4.86 6.97 3.00
N ARG A 94 4.26 5.89 3.52
CA ARG A 94 4.97 4.97 4.44
C ARG A 94 6.15 4.31 3.75
N TYR A 95 5.94 3.79 2.54
CA TYR A 95 7.00 3.20 1.75
C TYR A 95 8.15 4.16 1.49
N THR A 96 7.87 5.40 1.07
CA THR A 96 8.95 6.38 0.86
C THR A 96 9.72 6.63 2.14
N PHE A 97 9.04 6.71 3.28
CA PHE A 97 9.68 6.82 4.59
C PHE A 97 10.60 5.62 4.88
N HIS A 98 10.12 4.38 4.69
CA HIS A 98 10.92 3.17 4.88
C HIS A 98 12.09 3.06 3.89
N ARG A 99 11.87 3.42 2.62
CA ARG A 99 12.91 3.42 1.58
C ARG A 99 14.06 4.33 1.95
N ILE A 100 13.77 5.56 2.37
CA ILE A 100 14.78 6.53 2.80
C ILE A 100 15.60 5.97 3.98
N LEU A 101 14.95 5.28 4.92
CA LEU A 101 15.65 4.64 6.05
C LEU A 101 16.48 3.43 5.62
N ALA A 102 15.98 2.61 4.70
CA ALA A 102 16.72 1.51 4.10
C ALA A 102 17.96 1.98 3.31
N ASP A 103 17.96 3.24 2.86
CA ASP A 103 19.09 3.92 2.23
C ASP A 103 20.03 4.58 3.26
N ARG A 104 19.80 4.37 4.56
CA ARG A 104 20.54 4.98 5.68
C ARG A 104 20.51 6.51 5.67
N ILE A 105 19.42 7.08 5.18
CA ILE A 105 19.20 8.52 5.15
C ILE A 105 18.16 8.87 6.22
N TYR A 106 18.40 9.93 7.00
CA TYR A 106 17.38 10.44 7.91
C TYR A 106 16.22 11.07 7.13
N PRO A 107 14.97 10.60 7.31
CA PRO A 107 13.81 11.12 6.61
C PRO A 107 13.41 12.49 7.16
N THR A 108 13.42 13.50 6.28
CA THR A 108 12.79 14.80 6.54
C THR A 108 11.54 14.94 5.69
N THR A 109 10.65 15.87 6.04
CA THR A 109 9.44 16.10 5.24
C THR A 109 9.81 16.49 3.80
N GLU A 110 10.87 17.28 3.62
CA GLU A 110 11.39 17.70 2.33
C GLU A 110 11.94 16.51 1.53
N LYS A 111 12.77 15.66 2.15
CA LYS A 111 13.33 14.47 1.47
C LYS A 111 12.24 13.49 1.06
N ILE A 112 11.27 13.22 1.94
CA ILE A 112 10.14 12.35 1.61
C ILE A 112 9.36 12.94 0.44
N LEU A 113 9.08 14.23 0.47
CA LEU A 113 8.37 14.90 -0.62
C LEU A 113 9.15 14.84 -1.94
N ASP A 114 10.44 15.11 -1.91
CA ASP A 114 11.29 15.07 -3.11
C ASP A 114 11.37 13.65 -3.69
N TYR A 115 11.50 12.62 -2.84
CA TYR A 115 11.46 11.22 -3.27
C TYR A 115 10.09 10.83 -3.86
N MET A 116 8.99 11.26 -3.25
CA MET A 116 7.63 10.98 -3.76
C MET A 116 7.39 11.64 -5.12
N LEU A 117 7.74 12.92 -5.26
CA LEU A 117 7.55 13.68 -6.50
C LEU A 117 8.54 13.28 -7.61
N ALA A 118 9.64 12.62 -7.25
CA ALA A 118 10.54 11.99 -8.22
C ALA A 118 9.95 10.69 -8.79
N ASP A 119 9.17 9.95 -7.99
CA ASP A 119 8.48 8.73 -8.42
C ASP A 119 7.19 9.03 -9.20
N ASP A 120 6.40 10.00 -8.72
CA ASP A 120 5.10 10.41 -9.27
C ASP A 120 4.95 11.93 -9.15
N ASP A 121 5.23 12.64 -10.25
CA ASP A 121 5.13 14.10 -10.30
C ASP A 121 3.68 14.60 -10.27
N ASP A 122 2.70 13.71 -10.47
CA ASP A 122 1.26 13.96 -10.38
C ASP A 122 0.69 13.62 -8.99
N PHE A 123 1.52 13.21 -8.02
CA PHE A 123 1.06 12.84 -6.68
C PHE A 123 0.32 14.02 -6.01
N PRO A 124 -0.87 13.83 -5.38
CA PRO A 124 -1.71 14.95 -4.94
C PRO A 124 -1.09 15.92 -3.93
N VAL A 125 -0.03 15.51 -3.23
CA VAL A 125 0.64 16.28 -2.18
C VAL A 125 1.94 16.86 -2.71
N HIS A 126 1.97 18.17 -2.98
CA HIS A 126 3.17 18.90 -3.42
C HIS A 126 3.73 19.89 -2.38
N SER A 127 3.14 19.93 -1.19
CA SER A 127 3.50 20.89 -0.14
C SER A 127 4.04 20.15 1.08
N PRO A 128 5.23 20.52 1.60
CA PRO A 128 5.78 19.91 2.82
C PRO A 128 4.81 19.99 3.99
N THR A 129 4.13 21.12 4.16
CA THR A 129 3.13 21.31 5.23
C THR A 129 1.96 20.33 5.11
N THR A 130 1.53 20.01 3.88
CA THR A 130 0.43 19.06 3.67
C THR A 130 0.90 17.63 3.89
N LEU A 131 2.11 17.30 3.45
CA LEU A 131 2.73 16.01 3.72
C LEU A 131 2.89 15.77 5.22
N LEU A 132 3.40 16.76 5.97
CA LEU A 132 3.56 16.69 7.42
C LEU A 132 2.25 16.37 8.14
N ARG A 133 1.12 16.96 7.71
CA ARG A 133 -0.20 16.65 8.28
C ARG A 133 -0.59 15.20 8.02
N TRP A 134 -0.32 14.70 6.82
CA TRP A 134 -0.57 13.30 6.47
C TRP A 134 0.34 12.36 7.23
N MET A 135 1.63 12.62 7.32
CA MET A 135 2.58 11.83 8.12
C MET A 135 2.11 11.70 9.57
N LYS A 136 1.69 12.80 10.22
CA LYS A 136 1.12 12.77 11.57
C LYS A 136 -0.15 11.91 11.65
N LYS A 137 -1.04 12.02 10.67
CA LYS A 137 -2.26 11.22 10.58
C LYS A 137 -1.97 9.73 10.39
N LEU A 138 -0.86 9.39 9.71
CA LEU A 138 -0.40 8.02 9.51
C LEU A 138 0.31 7.44 10.73
N GLY A 139 0.50 8.23 11.79
CA GLY A 139 1.15 7.82 13.04
C GLY A 139 2.65 8.10 13.09
N LEU A 140 3.22 8.76 12.06
CA LEU A 140 4.62 9.16 12.08
C LEU A 140 4.80 10.35 13.02
N VAL A 141 5.81 10.26 13.90
CA VAL A 141 6.08 11.28 14.92
C VAL A 141 7.50 11.79 14.79
N TYR A 142 7.66 13.12 14.85
CA TYR A 142 8.97 13.76 14.93
C TYR A 142 9.35 13.93 16.40
N LYS A 143 10.38 13.22 16.84
CA LYS A 143 10.90 13.23 18.22
C LYS A 143 12.42 13.39 18.19
N ARG A 144 12.99 13.79 19.33
CA ARG A 144 14.44 13.71 19.54
C ARG A 144 14.87 12.25 19.38
N THR A 145 16.02 12.03 18.75
CA THR A 145 16.63 10.70 18.65
C THR A 145 16.82 10.14 20.06
N SER A 146 16.47 8.88 20.21
CA SER A 146 16.49 8.11 21.45
C SER A 146 17.37 6.90 21.22
N LYS A 147 18.10 6.45 22.25
CA LYS A 147 18.79 5.15 22.22
C LYS A 147 17.79 3.98 22.17
N VAL A 148 16.58 4.17 22.69
CA VAL A 148 15.48 3.20 22.58
C VAL A 148 15.03 3.10 21.13
N ILE A 149 15.09 1.88 20.62
CA ILE A 149 14.76 1.54 19.25
C ILE A 149 13.25 1.57 19.08
N VAL A 150 12.82 2.21 18.00
CA VAL A 150 11.44 2.16 17.56
C VAL A 150 11.45 1.36 16.27
N PRO A 151 10.86 0.16 16.23
CA PRO A 151 10.79 -0.60 15.00
C PRO A 151 10.07 0.25 13.95
N LEU A 152 10.58 0.19 12.72
CA LEU A 152 10.14 1.07 11.64
C LEU A 152 8.64 0.96 11.39
N ASP A 153 8.09 -0.23 11.64
CA ASP A 153 6.68 -0.55 11.62
C ASP A 153 6.33 -1.41 12.86
N SER A 154 5.05 -1.72 13.10
CA SER A 154 4.68 -2.64 14.18
C SER A 154 5.34 -4.00 13.97
N PRO A 155 5.94 -4.64 15.01
CA PRO A 155 6.48 -5.99 14.91
C PRO A 155 5.47 -7.00 14.34
N SER A 156 4.17 -6.81 14.62
CA SER A 156 3.11 -7.63 14.04
C SER A 156 3.00 -7.52 12.52
N PHE A 157 3.19 -6.32 11.97
CA PHE A 157 3.13 -6.06 10.53
C PHE A 157 4.41 -6.54 9.83
N MET A 158 5.57 -6.29 10.44
CA MET A 158 6.86 -6.84 9.98
C MET A 158 6.82 -8.37 9.92
N ALA A 159 6.35 -9.04 10.98
CA ALA A 159 6.22 -10.49 11.01
C ALA A 159 5.18 -11.02 10.00
N ALA A 160 4.07 -10.32 9.78
CA ALA A 160 3.09 -10.69 8.75
C ALA A 160 3.69 -10.59 7.34
N ARG A 161 4.43 -9.50 7.07
CA ARG A 161 5.11 -9.25 5.80
C ARG A 161 6.21 -10.27 5.52
N ALA A 162 7.06 -10.57 6.50
CA ALA A 162 8.09 -11.60 6.39
C ALA A 162 7.50 -13.00 6.12
N ARG A 163 6.37 -13.35 6.76
CA ARG A 163 5.65 -14.60 6.48
C ARG A 163 5.10 -14.64 5.06
N TYR A 164 4.51 -13.54 4.59
CA TYR A 164 4.02 -13.41 3.22
C TYR A 164 5.14 -13.60 2.19
N PHE A 165 6.27 -12.92 2.35
CA PHE A 165 7.41 -13.07 1.44
C PHE A 165 7.92 -14.52 1.39
N ARG A 166 8.11 -15.17 2.54
CA ARG A 166 8.51 -16.58 2.59
C ARG A 166 7.52 -17.49 1.88
N ALA A 167 6.21 -17.29 2.10
CA ALA A 167 5.17 -18.08 1.44
C ALA A 167 5.19 -17.86 -0.08
N LEU A 168 5.31 -16.61 -0.53
CA LEU A 168 5.37 -16.26 -1.93
C LEU A 168 6.61 -16.86 -2.62
N ASP A 169 7.78 -16.79 -1.99
CA ASP A 169 9.03 -17.39 -2.51
C ASP A 169 8.92 -18.92 -2.63
N GLN A 170 8.30 -19.59 -1.66
CA GLN A 170 8.02 -21.03 -1.74
C GLN A 170 7.06 -21.39 -2.88
N LEU A 171 6.07 -20.55 -3.15
CA LEU A 171 5.13 -20.79 -4.27
C LEU A 171 5.81 -20.57 -5.61
N LYS A 172 6.64 -19.52 -5.72
CA LYS A 172 7.47 -19.26 -6.91
C LYS A 172 8.43 -20.42 -7.18
N SER A 173 9.13 -20.93 -6.18
CA SER A 173 10.08 -22.05 -6.34
C SER A 173 9.41 -23.37 -6.75
N LYS A 174 8.15 -23.58 -6.36
CA LYS A 174 7.30 -24.69 -6.82
C LYS A 174 6.72 -24.49 -8.23
N GLY A 175 7.01 -23.38 -8.90
CA GLY A 175 6.48 -23.06 -10.22
C GLY A 175 4.98 -22.74 -10.22
N SER A 176 4.43 -22.26 -9.09
CA SER A 176 3.01 -21.92 -9.00
C SER A 176 2.63 -20.81 -9.99
N LYS A 177 1.47 -20.96 -10.64
CA LYS A 177 0.84 -19.92 -11.42
C LYS A 177 0.12 -18.96 -10.48
N ILE A 178 0.67 -17.75 -10.35
CA ILE A 178 0.21 -16.72 -9.43
C ILE A 178 -0.68 -15.74 -10.18
N PHE A 179 -1.85 -15.48 -9.60
CA PHE A 179 -2.77 -14.45 -10.04
C PHE A 179 -3.02 -13.47 -8.89
N TRP A 180 -2.89 -12.19 -9.16
CA TRP A 180 -3.18 -11.13 -8.20
C TRP A 180 -4.58 -10.60 -8.42
N HIS A 181 -5.37 -10.59 -7.37
CA HIS A 181 -6.73 -10.10 -7.39
C HIS A 181 -6.83 -8.75 -6.67
N ASP A 182 -7.73 -7.90 -7.15
CA ASP A 182 -8.27 -6.75 -6.44
C ASP A 182 -9.52 -6.23 -7.16
N GLU A 183 -10.32 -5.42 -6.45
CA GLU A 183 -11.42 -4.66 -7.03
C GLU A 183 -11.05 -3.19 -7.24
N THR A 184 -11.60 -2.61 -8.30
CA THR A 184 -11.56 -1.16 -8.46
C THR A 184 -12.89 -0.59 -8.92
N TRP A 185 -13.03 0.72 -8.76
CA TRP A 185 -14.25 1.43 -9.13
C TRP A 185 -13.97 2.55 -10.13
N CYS A 186 -14.81 2.62 -11.15
CA CYS A 186 -14.85 3.72 -12.10
C CYS A 186 -16.23 4.37 -12.04
N ASN A 187 -16.27 5.69 -11.91
CA ASN A 187 -17.53 6.42 -11.87
C ASN A 187 -17.91 6.95 -13.28
N LYS A 188 -19.21 7.12 -13.53
CA LYS A 188 -19.77 7.70 -14.76
C LYS A 188 -19.06 9.01 -15.14
N ASN A 189 -18.78 9.82 -14.12
CA ASN A 189 -18.24 11.16 -14.26
C ASN A 189 -16.73 11.23 -13.98
N GLU A 190 -15.98 10.12 -14.13
CA GLU A 190 -14.51 10.17 -14.09
C GLU A 190 -14.00 11.11 -15.18
N GLU A 191 -13.23 12.13 -14.79
CA GLU A 191 -12.64 13.12 -15.68
C GLU A 191 -11.24 13.49 -15.17
N LYS A 192 -10.44 14.16 -16.01
CA LYS A 192 -9.17 14.74 -15.54
C LYS A 192 -9.41 15.80 -14.47
N VAL A 193 -8.59 15.77 -13.42
CA VAL A 193 -8.64 16.74 -12.30
C VAL A 193 -8.22 18.13 -12.76
N PHE A 194 -7.22 18.21 -13.64
CA PHE A 194 -6.72 19.45 -14.21
C PHE A 194 -7.02 19.50 -15.70
N VAL A 195 -7.71 20.56 -16.11
CA VAL A 195 -8.03 20.85 -17.50
C VAL A 195 -7.82 22.33 -17.78
N TRP A 196 -7.47 22.66 -19.01
CA TRP A 196 -7.41 24.05 -19.45
C TRP A 196 -8.83 24.58 -19.64
N THR A 197 -9.09 25.77 -19.11
CA THR A 197 -10.32 26.51 -19.33
C THR A 197 -9.97 27.88 -19.88
N ASP A 198 -10.84 28.40 -20.74
CA ASP A 198 -10.77 29.78 -21.22
C ASP A 198 -10.96 30.72 -20.03
N GLY A 199 -9.95 31.53 -19.71
CA GLY A 199 -9.99 32.44 -18.57
C GLY A 199 -10.99 33.60 -18.72
N THR A 200 -11.48 33.86 -19.94
CA THR A 200 -12.47 34.91 -20.23
C THR A 200 -13.88 34.35 -20.19
N THR A 201 -14.11 33.17 -20.80
CA THR A 201 -15.45 32.58 -20.91
C THR A 201 -15.75 31.51 -19.84
N GLY A 202 -14.75 31.01 -19.14
CA GLY A 202 -14.86 29.89 -18.20
C GLY A 202 -15.13 28.54 -18.86
N LYS A 203 -15.17 28.48 -20.21
CA LYS A 203 -15.47 27.26 -20.98
C LYS A 203 -14.23 26.38 -21.10
N GLY A 204 -14.40 25.06 -21.09
CA GLY A 204 -13.30 24.11 -21.28
C GLY A 204 -13.49 22.77 -20.56
N ARG A 205 -14.38 22.73 -19.56
CA ARG A 205 -14.82 21.47 -18.97
C ARG A 205 -15.82 20.78 -19.90
N LEU A 206 -15.60 19.49 -20.17
CA LEU A 206 -16.48 18.67 -21.03
C LEU A 206 -17.77 18.24 -20.31
N ARG A 207 -17.76 18.21 -18.98
CA ARG A 207 -18.86 17.75 -18.14
C ARG A 207 -19.71 18.91 -17.61
N ASN A 208 -21.04 18.74 -17.70
CA ASN A 208 -22.02 19.74 -17.26
C ASN A 208 -22.70 19.43 -15.90
N SER A 209 -22.58 18.21 -15.37
CA SER A 209 -23.15 17.81 -14.08
C SER A 209 -22.08 17.73 -13.00
N ASP A 210 -22.41 18.02 -11.75
CA ASP A 210 -21.51 17.81 -10.61
C ASP A 210 -21.69 16.43 -9.95
N GLY A 211 -20.74 16.04 -9.08
CA GLY A 211 -20.75 14.74 -8.38
C GLY A 211 -20.16 13.57 -9.19
N LYS A 212 -19.97 12.41 -8.55
CA LYS A 212 -19.31 11.24 -9.18
C LYS A 212 -20.21 10.49 -10.17
N GLY A 213 -21.53 10.61 -10.04
CA GLY A 213 -22.49 9.83 -10.83
C GLY A 213 -22.52 8.35 -10.42
N LYS A 214 -23.18 7.52 -11.25
CA LYS A 214 -23.26 6.06 -11.07
C LYS A 214 -21.86 5.43 -11.07
N ARG A 215 -21.71 4.27 -10.43
CA ARG A 215 -20.43 3.60 -10.23
C ARG A 215 -20.43 2.23 -10.92
N LEU A 216 -19.33 1.90 -11.59
CA LEU A 216 -18.99 0.54 -11.98
C LEU A 216 -18.02 -0.04 -10.96
N ALA A 217 -18.26 -1.29 -10.55
CA ALA A 217 -17.26 -2.14 -9.94
C ALA A 217 -16.59 -2.98 -11.02
N ILE A 218 -15.29 -3.19 -10.85
CA ILE A 218 -14.44 -3.99 -11.73
C ILE A 218 -13.66 -4.94 -10.82
N SER A 219 -13.80 -6.24 -11.04
CA SER A 219 -13.03 -7.28 -10.35
C SER A 219 -12.27 -8.09 -11.40
N ALA A 220 -10.98 -8.33 -11.17
CA ALA A 220 -10.14 -9.05 -12.14
C ALA A 220 -8.95 -9.73 -11.50
N LEU A 221 -8.32 -10.60 -12.28
CA LEU A 221 -7.07 -11.28 -11.94
C LEU A 221 -5.96 -10.83 -12.88
N LEU A 222 -4.87 -10.30 -12.35
CA LEU A 222 -3.63 -9.99 -13.08
C LEU A 222 -2.66 -11.17 -12.97
N SER A 223 -1.94 -11.47 -14.04
CA SER A 223 -0.87 -12.48 -14.08
C SER A 223 0.33 -11.94 -14.86
N ASN A 224 1.41 -12.72 -14.96
CA ASN A 224 2.55 -12.40 -15.84
C ASN A 224 2.16 -12.23 -17.32
N SER A 225 0.99 -12.71 -17.74
CA SER A 225 0.53 -12.68 -19.14
C SER A 225 -0.47 -11.56 -19.43
N GLY A 226 -0.75 -10.66 -18.48
CA GLY A 226 -1.88 -9.75 -18.60
C GLY A 226 -2.99 -10.05 -17.61
N PHE A 227 -4.09 -9.32 -17.76
CA PHE A 227 -5.35 -9.67 -17.11
C PHE A 227 -5.89 -11.00 -17.66
N HIS A 228 -6.35 -11.86 -16.76
CA HIS A 228 -7.08 -13.07 -17.12
C HIS A 228 -8.52 -12.69 -17.51
N LEU A 229 -8.70 -12.38 -18.79
CA LEU A 229 -9.94 -11.85 -19.37
C LEU A 229 -11.20 -12.68 -19.04
N PRO A 230 -11.17 -14.03 -19.02
CA PRO A 230 -12.36 -14.82 -18.67
C PRO A 230 -12.87 -14.61 -17.24
N SER A 231 -12.01 -14.13 -16.32
CA SER A 231 -12.42 -13.81 -14.94
C SER A 231 -12.83 -12.36 -14.72
N VAL A 232 -12.65 -11.49 -15.71
CA VAL A 232 -12.96 -10.06 -15.58
C VAL A 232 -14.46 -9.89 -15.42
N ASP A 233 -14.85 -9.17 -14.37
CA ASP A 233 -16.24 -8.85 -14.08
C ASP A 233 -16.43 -7.33 -13.95
N ILE A 234 -17.36 -6.76 -14.72
CA ILE A 234 -17.63 -5.32 -14.76
C ILE A 234 -19.13 -5.06 -14.67
N PHE A 235 -19.60 -4.69 -13.49
CA PHE A 235 -21.02 -4.46 -13.23
C PHE A 235 -21.30 -3.07 -12.64
N GLU A 236 -22.52 -2.60 -12.86
CA GLU A 236 -23.01 -1.36 -12.26
C GLU A 236 -23.37 -1.63 -10.81
N CYS A 237 -22.88 -0.80 -9.89
CA CYS A 237 -23.30 -0.84 -8.50
C CYS A 237 -24.63 -0.10 -8.36
N ASP A 238 -25.65 -0.80 -7.88
CA ASP A 238 -26.95 -0.24 -7.51
C ASP A 238 -27.39 -0.77 -6.13
N GLU A 239 -28.63 -0.47 -5.74
CA GLU A 239 -29.18 -0.88 -4.44
C GLU A 239 -29.28 -2.40 -4.27
N ASN A 240 -29.41 -3.14 -5.37
CA ASN A 240 -29.62 -4.58 -5.39
C ASN A 240 -28.36 -5.36 -5.77
N HIS A 241 -27.37 -4.70 -6.36
CA HIS A 241 -26.15 -5.32 -6.84
C HIS A 241 -24.94 -4.49 -6.41
N SER A 242 -24.23 -4.99 -5.40
CA SER A 242 -22.95 -4.45 -4.95
C SER A 242 -21.98 -5.60 -4.69
N MET A 243 -20.68 -5.29 -4.59
CA MET A 243 -19.70 -6.30 -4.18
C MET A 243 -19.95 -6.64 -2.71
N ASP A 244 -20.53 -7.82 -2.47
CA ASP A 244 -20.72 -8.38 -1.14
C ASP A 244 -20.01 -9.74 -1.01
N SER A 245 -20.02 -10.31 0.21
CA SER A 245 -19.31 -11.57 0.47
C SER A 245 -19.90 -12.77 -0.28
N ASN A 246 -21.20 -12.81 -0.54
CA ASN A 246 -21.81 -13.90 -1.31
C ASN A 246 -21.43 -13.80 -2.79
N TYR A 247 -21.53 -12.58 -3.34
CA TYR A 247 -21.15 -12.31 -4.71
C TYR A 247 -19.68 -12.65 -4.95
N PHE A 248 -18.81 -12.21 -4.04
CA PHE A 248 -17.37 -12.47 -4.12
C PHE A 248 -17.03 -13.96 -4.06
N VAL A 249 -17.65 -14.72 -3.14
CA VAL A 249 -17.45 -16.18 -3.07
C VAL A 249 -17.89 -16.87 -4.36
N ALA A 250 -19.02 -16.47 -4.93
CA ALA A 250 -19.49 -17.01 -6.20
C ALA A 250 -18.55 -16.62 -7.37
N TRP A 251 -18.00 -15.42 -7.35
CA TRP A 251 -17.01 -14.98 -8.34
C TRP A 251 -15.71 -15.78 -8.24
N ILE A 252 -15.17 -15.99 -7.03
CA ILE A 252 -13.98 -16.82 -6.81
C ILE A 252 -14.22 -18.25 -7.31
N ASP A 253 -15.37 -18.86 -7.01
CA ASP A 253 -15.68 -20.22 -7.49
C ASP A 253 -15.59 -20.30 -9.02
N ARG A 254 -16.26 -19.37 -9.71
CA ARG A 254 -16.25 -19.32 -11.19
C ARG A 254 -14.86 -19.05 -11.75
N ALA A 255 -14.11 -18.12 -11.16
CA ALA A 255 -12.76 -17.77 -11.59
C ALA A 255 -11.80 -18.96 -11.38
N SER A 256 -11.81 -19.58 -10.20
CA SER A 256 -11.01 -20.76 -9.89
C SER A 256 -11.36 -21.95 -10.79
N HIS A 257 -12.64 -22.20 -11.04
CA HIS A 257 -13.08 -23.23 -11.97
C HIS A 257 -12.55 -23.00 -13.40
N THR A 258 -12.65 -21.76 -13.88
CA THR A 258 -12.19 -21.37 -15.22
C THR A 258 -10.67 -21.56 -15.36
N ILE A 259 -9.90 -21.05 -14.40
CA ILE A 259 -8.43 -21.20 -14.39
C ILE A 259 -8.06 -22.68 -14.33
N ARG A 260 -8.72 -23.47 -13.49
CA ARG A 260 -8.46 -24.91 -13.38
C ARG A 260 -8.73 -25.64 -14.70
N LYS A 261 -9.81 -25.27 -15.39
CA LYS A 261 -10.15 -25.84 -16.70
C LYS A 261 -9.09 -25.51 -17.76
N GLU A 262 -8.54 -24.29 -17.75
CA GLU A 262 -7.52 -23.83 -18.71
C GLU A 262 -6.13 -24.43 -18.43
N LEU A 263 -5.72 -24.50 -17.16
CA LEU A 263 -4.38 -24.96 -16.78
C LEU A 263 -4.27 -26.47 -16.56
N GLY A 264 -5.40 -27.18 -16.43
CA GLY A 264 -5.45 -28.60 -16.14
C GLY A 264 -5.07 -28.93 -14.69
N LYS A 265 -5.26 -30.19 -14.27
CA LYS A 265 -5.09 -30.62 -12.85
C LYS A 265 -3.64 -30.64 -12.34
N GLY A 266 -2.64 -30.63 -13.22
CA GLY A 266 -1.23 -30.70 -12.83
C GLY A 266 -0.60 -29.37 -12.39
N ALA A 267 -1.27 -28.24 -12.65
CA ALA A 267 -0.73 -26.92 -12.31
C ALA A 267 -1.04 -26.53 -10.87
N THR A 268 -0.02 -26.09 -10.12
CA THR A 268 -0.21 -25.43 -8.82
C THR A 268 -0.65 -23.99 -9.07
N VAL A 269 -1.84 -23.60 -8.61
CA VAL A 269 -2.42 -22.27 -8.83
C VAL A 269 -2.59 -21.54 -7.51
N THR A 270 -2.16 -20.28 -7.45
CA THR A 270 -2.36 -19.41 -6.28
C THR A 270 -3.06 -18.13 -6.70
N LEU A 271 -4.13 -17.75 -5.98
CA LEU A 271 -4.68 -16.40 -6.02
C LEU A 271 -4.17 -15.61 -4.82
N ILE A 272 -3.73 -14.38 -5.07
CA ILE A 272 -3.32 -13.43 -4.04
C ILE A 272 -4.45 -12.42 -3.85
N LEU A 273 -4.98 -12.35 -2.63
CA LEU A 273 -6.08 -11.44 -2.24
C LEU A 273 -5.59 -10.40 -1.22
N ASP A 274 -6.28 -9.26 -1.14
CA ASP A 274 -6.13 -8.36 -0.01
C ASP A 274 -6.86 -8.89 1.26
N ASN A 275 -6.95 -8.07 2.31
CA ASN A 275 -7.65 -8.44 3.55
C ASN A 275 -9.01 -7.76 3.73
N ALA A 276 -9.71 -7.41 2.64
CA ALA A 276 -11.05 -6.84 2.75
C ALA A 276 -11.97 -7.75 3.57
N THR A 277 -12.87 -7.13 4.33
CA THR A 277 -13.74 -7.86 5.28
C THR A 277 -14.59 -8.94 4.60
N TRP A 278 -15.06 -8.69 3.38
CA TRP A 278 -15.86 -9.65 2.62
C TRP A 278 -15.04 -10.80 1.99
N HIS A 279 -13.72 -10.64 1.80
CA HIS A 279 -12.78 -11.72 1.43
C HIS A 279 -12.48 -12.66 2.61
N ASN A 280 -12.72 -12.18 3.83
CA ASN A 280 -12.38 -12.83 5.09
C ASN A 280 -13.60 -13.37 5.85
N ARG A 281 -14.68 -13.72 5.14
CA ARG A 281 -15.81 -14.41 5.75
C ARG A 281 -15.39 -15.79 6.25
N LEU A 282 -15.48 -15.96 7.57
CA LEU A 282 -15.19 -17.22 8.24
C LEU A 282 -16.28 -18.27 7.94
N THR A 283 -15.90 -19.54 7.97
CA THR A 283 -16.83 -20.66 7.95
C THR A 283 -17.63 -20.72 9.26
N GLU A 284 -18.79 -21.37 9.25
CA GLU A 284 -19.62 -21.51 10.45
C GLU A 284 -18.89 -22.22 11.59
N GLU A 285 -18.00 -23.15 11.27
CA GLU A 285 -17.21 -23.90 12.24
C GLU A 285 -16.19 -23.01 12.95
N THR A 286 -15.55 -22.07 12.23
CA THR A 286 -14.45 -21.27 12.79
C THR A 286 -14.86 -19.85 13.16
N MET A 287 -16.11 -19.49 12.90
CA MET A 287 -16.66 -18.20 13.29
C MET A 287 -16.74 -18.11 14.83
N PRO A 288 -16.11 -17.09 15.44
CA PRO A 288 -16.17 -16.91 16.88
C PRO A 288 -17.57 -16.46 17.33
N PRO A 289 -18.03 -16.86 18.52
CA PRO A 289 -19.27 -16.34 19.06
C PRO A 289 -19.19 -14.83 19.27
N LYS A 290 -20.31 -14.14 19.02
CA LYS A 290 -20.38 -12.68 19.15
C LYS A 290 -20.98 -12.29 20.49
N ARG A 291 -20.52 -11.18 21.06
CA ARG A 291 -21.11 -10.58 22.27
C ARG A 291 -22.61 -10.30 22.12
N SER A 292 -23.11 -10.10 20.91
CA SER A 292 -24.54 -9.89 20.62
C SER A 292 -25.38 -11.18 20.60
N TRP A 293 -24.76 -12.37 20.56
CA TRP A 293 -25.49 -13.64 20.53
C TRP A 293 -26.27 -13.89 21.82
N LYS A 294 -27.40 -14.59 21.73
CA LYS A 294 -28.10 -15.09 22.92
C LYS A 294 -27.22 -16.14 23.63
N LYS A 295 -27.34 -16.26 24.96
CA LYS A 295 -26.57 -17.24 25.77
C LYS A 295 -26.61 -18.65 25.16
N GLN A 296 -27.80 -19.10 24.74
CA GLN A 296 -27.99 -20.41 24.13
C GLN A 296 -27.18 -20.62 22.83
N LEU A 297 -27.00 -19.59 22.01
CA LEU A 297 -26.20 -19.74 20.78
C LEU A 297 -24.71 -19.90 21.08
N ILE A 298 -24.24 -19.34 22.20
CA ILE A 298 -22.86 -19.50 22.66
C ILE A 298 -22.69 -20.91 23.25
N ILE A 299 -23.68 -21.40 24.01
CA ILE A 299 -23.73 -22.79 24.50
C ILE A 299 -23.67 -23.76 23.33
N ASN A 300 -24.55 -23.62 22.33
CA ASN A 300 -24.56 -24.48 21.15
C ASN A 300 -23.22 -24.45 20.39
N TRP A 301 -22.52 -23.31 20.40
CA TRP A 301 -21.19 -23.20 19.80
C TRP A 301 -20.16 -23.98 20.60
N LEU A 302 -20.15 -23.86 21.93
CA LEU A 302 -19.28 -24.63 22.82
C LEU A 302 -19.53 -26.14 22.69
N ASP A 303 -20.80 -26.56 22.66
CA ASP A 303 -21.21 -27.94 22.42
C ASP A 303 -20.69 -28.44 21.07
N LYS A 304 -20.82 -27.65 19.99
CA LYS A 304 -20.33 -28.01 18.65
C LYS A 304 -18.81 -28.20 18.61
N HIS A 305 -18.07 -27.56 19.52
CA HIS A 305 -16.61 -27.66 19.65
C HIS A 305 -16.16 -28.60 20.78
N ASP A 306 -17.09 -29.35 21.39
CA ASP A 306 -16.81 -30.26 22.51
C ASP A 306 -16.08 -29.57 23.68
N LEU A 307 -16.40 -28.29 23.94
CA LEU A 307 -15.77 -27.50 24.99
C LEU A 307 -16.57 -27.57 26.31
N PRO A 308 -15.93 -27.86 27.45
CA PRO A 308 -16.62 -27.99 28.71
C PRO A 308 -17.11 -26.62 29.25
N PHE A 309 -18.33 -26.60 29.79
CA PHE A 309 -18.89 -25.48 30.54
C PHE A 309 -19.86 -25.99 31.61
N THR A 310 -20.31 -25.11 32.50
CA THR A 310 -21.34 -25.43 33.51
C THR A 310 -22.58 -24.57 33.32
N ASP A 311 -23.76 -25.10 33.68
CA ASP A 311 -25.05 -24.43 33.45
C ASP A 311 -25.17 -23.05 34.12
N ASN A 312 -24.46 -22.88 35.24
CA ASN A 312 -24.44 -21.66 36.04
C ASN A 312 -23.58 -20.55 35.45
N MET A 313 -22.71 -20.86 34.46
CA MET A 313 -21.84 -19.85 33.84
C MET A 313 -22.67 -18.74 33.21
N THR A 314 -22.27 -17.51 33.48
CA THR A 314 -22.79 -16.32 32.84
C THR A 314 -22.40 -16.30 31.37
N LYS A 315 -23.07 -15.45 30.59
CA LYS A 315 -22.72 -15.24 29.19
C LYS A 315 -21.28 -14.74 29.00
N ALA A 316 -20.73 -14.00 29.97
CA ALA A 316 -19.36 -13.51 29.91
C ALA A 316 -18.36 -14.66 30.06
N GLU A 317 -18.55 -15.51 31.07
CA GLU A 317 -17.70 -16.70 31.30
C GLU A 317 -17.75 -17.68 30.12
N LEU A 318 -18.92 -17.89 29.50
CA LEU A 318 -19.04 -18.72 28.30
C LEU A 318 -18.28 -18.14 27.09
N LEU A 319 -18.25 -16.81 26.95
CA LEU A 319 -17.49 -16.16 25.89
C LEU A 319 -15.98 -16.24 26.15
N GLU A 320 -15.55 -16.17 27.40
CA GLU A 320 -14.16 -16.37 27.79
C GLU A 320 -13.66 -17.77 27.40
N VAL A 321 -14.41 -18.81 27.80
CA VAL A 321 -14.10 -20.19 27.37
C VAL A 321 -14.01 -20.30 25.86
N ALA A 322 -14.94 -19.70 25.13
CA ALA A 322 -14.91 -19.74 23.66
C ALA A 322 -13.71 -18.98 23.06
N PHE A 323 -13.33 -17.83 23.62
CA PHE A 323 -12.23 -17.02 23.10
C PHE A 323 -10.85 -17.62 23.39
N ASP A 324 -10.71 -18.31 24.51
CA ASP A 324 -9.48 -19.03 24.87
C ASP A 324 -9.27 -20.29 24.02
N ASN A 325 -10.35 -20.82 23.43
CA ASN A 325 -10.35 -22.06 22.64
C ASN A 325 -10.76 -21.83 21.18
N LEU A 326 -10.47 -20.66 20.61
CA LEU A 326 -10.81 -20.39 19.21
C LEU A 326 -10.05 -21.34 18.27
N PRO A 327 -10.75 -22.01 17.33
CA PRO A 327 -10.09 -22.80 16.31
C PRO A 327 -9.32 -21.90 15.34
N SER A 328 -8.37 -22.50 14.62
CA SER A 328 -7.70 -21.85 13.49
C SER A 328 -8.74 -21.36 12.47
N LYS A 329 -8.65 -20.09 12.09
CA LYS A 329 -9.58 -19.45 11.16
C LYS A 329 -9.58 -20.18 9.81
N ARG A 330 -10.78 -20.52 9.33
CA ARG A 330 -11.02 -21.00 7.97
C ARG A 330 -11.96 -20.04 7.25
N TYR A 331 -11.63 -19.72 6.01
CA TYR A 331 -12.39 -18.76 5.22
C TYR A 331 -13.17 -19.48 4.12
N VAL A 332 -14.41 -19.05 3.89
CA VAL A 332 -15.29 -19.67 2.88
C VAL A 332 -14.67 -19.55 1.48
N VAL A 333 -14.02 -18.42 1.19
CA VAL A 333 -13.30 -18.18 -0.08
C VAL A 333 -12.22 -19.23 -0.31
N ASP A 334 -11.46 -19.57 0.73
CA ASP A 334 -10.35 -20.53 0.65
C ASP A 334 -10.88 -21.94 0.37
N GLU A 335 -11.97 -22.34 1.04
CA GLU A 335 -12.58 -23.66 0.82
C GLU A 335 -13.15 -23.81 -0.58
N VAL A 336 -13.76 -22.74 -1.11
CA VAL A 336 -14.32 -22.74 -2.47
C VAL A 336 -13.22 -22.77 -3.53
N ALA A 337 -12.15 -21.99 -3.36
CA ALA A 337 -10.98 -22.05 -4.24
C ALA A 337 -10.31 -23.43 -4.18
N ALA A 338 -10.18 -24.01 -2.99
CA ALA A 338 -9.54 -25.32 -2.78
C ALA A 338 -10.30 -26.47 -3.46
N LYS A 339 -11.64 -26.39 -3.61
CA LYS A 339 -12.42 -27.37 -4.42
C LYS A 339 -11.97 -27.45 -5.88
N ASN A 340 -11.34 -26.38 -6.37
CA ASN A 340 -10.78 -26.29 -7.72
C ASN A 340 -9.24 -26.43 -7.71
N ASP A 341 -8.66 -26.97 -6.64
CA ASP A 341 -7.22 -27.09 -6.40
C ASP A 341 -6.48 -25.73 -6.48
N VAL A 342 -7.16 -24.63 -6.13
CA VAL A 342 -6.60 -23.28 -6.13
C VAL A 342 -6.30 -22.84 -4.70
N GLN A 343 -5.06 -22.44 -4.44
CA GLN A 343 -4.63 -21.92 -3.14
C GLN A 343 -4.89 -20.42 -3.04
N ILE A 344 -5.31 -19.95 -1.86
CA ILE A 344 -5.37 -18.52 -1.53
C ILE A 344 -4.15 -18.13 -0.70
N LEU A 345 -3.49 -17.04 -1.08
CA LEU A 345 -2.52 -16.32 -0.26
C LEU A 345 -3.05 -14.90 -0.03
N ARG A 346 -2.97 -14.39 1.21
CA ARG A 346 -3.39 -13.03 1.52
C ARG A 346 -2.18 -12.12 1.65
N LEU A 347 -2.30 -10.90 1.14
CA LEU A 347 -1.33 -9.84 1.35
C LEU A 347 -1.16 -9.53 2.84
N PRO A 348 -0.05 -8.92 3.27
CA PRO A 348 0.03 -8.32 4.59
C PRO A 348 -0.98 -7.17 4.73
N ILE A 349 -1.63 -7.07 5.89
CA ILE A 349 -2.57 -5.99 6.19
C ILE A 349 -1.88 -4.63 6.01
N LYS A 350 -2.55 -3.66 5.39
CA LYS A 350 -2.03 -2.31 5.05
C LYS A 350 -0.87 -2.29 4.05
N HIS A 351 -0.67 -3.32 3.23
CA HIS A 351 0.43 -3.34 2.25
C HIS A 351 -0.07 -3.53 0.81
N CYS A 352 -1.06 -2.74 0.39
CA CYS A 352 -1.63 -2.85 -0.97
C CYS A 352 -0.60 -2.66 -2.09
N MET A 353 0.50 -1.94 -1.83
CA MET A 353 1.63 -1.81 -2.78
C MET A 353 2.39 -3.11 -3.07
N LEU A 354 2.19 -4.14 -2.25
CA LEU A 354 2.65 -5.51 -2.54
C LEU A 354 1.72 -6.23 -3.53
N ASN A 355 0.68 -5.55 -4.03
CA ASN A 355 -0.24 -6.03 -5.05
C ASN A 355 0.00 -5.30 -6.40
N PRO A 356 0.56 -5.97 -7.42
CA PRO A 356 0.88 -5.33 -8.69
C PRO A 356 -0.36 -4.85 -9.47
N ILE A 357 -1.53 -5.46 -9.24
CA ILE A 357 -2.78 -5.05 -9.89
C ILE A 357 -3.19 -3.61 -9.57
N GLU A 358 -2.76 -3.08 -8.43
CA GLU A 358 -3.01 -1.69 -8.01
C GLU A 358 -2.36 -0.68 -8.98
N LEU A 359 -1.23 -1.04 -9.58
CA LEU A 359 -0.59 -0.23 -10.62
C LEU A 359 -1.39 -0.26 -11.93
N ALA A 360 -1.91 -1.44 -12.29
CA ALA A 360 -2.78 -1.60 -13.44
C ALA A 360 -4.09 -0.80 -13.28
N TRP A 361 -4.64 -0.74 -12.07
CA TRP A 361 -5.81 0.08 -11.72
C TRP A 361 -5.54 1.58 -11.77
N SER A 362 -4.36 2.04 -11.37
CA SER A 362 -3.96 3.43 -11.59
C SER A 362 -3.95 3.78 -13.08
N GLY A 363 -3.32 2.93 -13.90
CA GLY A 363 -3.31 3.07 -15.36
C GLY A 363 -4.71 3.10 -15.98
N LEU A 364 -5.57 2.16 -15.59
CA LEU A 364 -6.97 2.07 -16.01
C LEU A 364 -7.73 3.37 -15.72
N LYS A 365 -7.66 3.86 -14.48
CA LYS A 365 -8.37 5.09 -14.07
C LYS A 365 -7.87 6.29 -14.85
N ASN A 366 -6.56 6.40 -15.08
CA ASN A 366 -6.00 7.48 -15.90
C ASN A 366 -6.48 7.40 -17.36
N PHE A 367 -6.47 6.20 -17.95
CA PHE A 367 -6.99 5.96 -19.30
C PHE A 367 -8.46 6.35 -19.42
N VAL A 368 -9.31 5.94 -18.48
CA VAL A 368 -10.73 6.30 -18.45
C VAL A 368 -10.88 7.82 -18.34
N ARG A 369 -10.20 8.49 -17.39
CA ARG A 369 -10.29 9.95 -17.22
C ARG A 369 -9.85 10.75 -18.44
N LYS A 370 -8.88 10.24 -19.19
CA LYS A 370 -8.38 10.89 -20.41
C LYS A 370 -9.36 10.78 -21.58
N ASN A 371 -10.12 9.69 -21.64
CA ASN A 371 -10.94 9.36 -22.81
C ASN A 371 -12.46 9.47 -22.58
N ASN A 372 -12.91 9.61 -21.32
CA ASN A 372 -14.33 9.76 -20.98
C ASN A 372 -14.83 11.17 -21.33
N THR A 373 -15.32 11.32 -22.55
CA THR A 373 -15.78 12.61 -23.12
C THR A 373 -17.29 12.77 -23.10
N ASN A 374 -18.04 11.67 -23.18
CA ASN A 374 -19.50 11.66 -23.20
C ASN A 374 -20.15 11.48 -21.82
N PHE A 375 -19.37 11.04 -20.83
CA PHE A 375 -19.83 10.78 -19.46
C PHE A 375 -21.04 9.83 -19.40
N ARG A 376 -21.05 8.78 -20.23
CA ARG A 376 -22.03 7.68 -20.17
C ARG A 376 -21.38 6.49 -19.49
N LEU A 377 -22.13 5.81 -18.61
CA LEU A 377 -21.59 4.65 -17.89
C LEU A 377 -21.22 3.50 -18.84
N SER A 378 -21.97 3.34 -19.94
CA SER A 378 -21.65 2.40 -21.02
C SER A 378 -20.27 2.66 -21.63
N ASP A 379 -19.94 3.93 -21.83
CA ASP A 379 -18.68 4.35 -22.47
C ASP A 379 -17.53 4.10 -21.49
N VAL A 380 -17.73 4.36 -20.21
CA VAL A 380 -16.77 4.01 -19.15
C VAL A 380 -16.53 2.50 -19.10
N ARG A 381 -17.59 1.66 -19.18
CA ARG A 381 -17.44 0.20 -19.24
C ARG A 381 -16.63 -0.22 -20.47
N HIS A 382 -16.91 0.36 -21.64
CA HIS A 382 -16.18 0.07 -22.87
C HIS A 382 -14.71 0.45 -22.76
N LEU A 383 -14.41 1.67 -22.29
CA LEU A 383 -13.04 2.14 -22.06
C LEU A 383 -12.29 1.26 -21.05
N ALA A 384 -12.98 0.79 -20.00
CA ALA A 384 -12.37 -0.09 -19.02
C ALA A 384 -12.00 -1.44 -19.62
N MET A 385 -12.92 -2.07 -20.35
CA MET A 385 -12.64 -3.33 -21.04
C MET A 385 -11.54 -3.17 -22.09
N GLN A 386 -11.56 -2.07 -22.86
CA GLN A 386 -10.54 -1.76 -23.85
C GLN A 386 -9.14 -1.70 -23.21
N TRP A 387 -8.99 -1.00 -22.07
CA TRP A 387 -7.72 -0.92 -21.35
C TRP A 387 -7.29 -2.29 -20.83
N ILE A 388 -8.19 -3.01 -20.15
CA ILE A 388 -7.94 -4.34 -19.59
C ILE A 388 -7.45 -5.32 -20.67
N SER A 389 -8.08 -5.31 -21.84
CA SER A 389 -7.70 -6.16 -22.98
C SER A 389 -6.41 -5.70 -23.69
N SER A 390 -5.99 -4.44 -23.50
CA SER A 390 -4.78 -3.91 -24.14
C SER A 390 -3.49 -4.24 -23.39
N LEU A 391 -3.58 -4.60 -22.10
CA LEU A 391 -2.42 -4.87 -21.26
C LEU A 391 -1.71 -6.16 -21.69
N THR A 392 -0.44 -6.03 -22.03
CA THR A 392 0.40 -7.13 -22.49
C THR A 392 1.12 -7.82 -21.33
N ALA A 393 1.78 -8.93 -21.65
CA ALA A 393 2.71 -9.58 -20.72
C ALA A 393 3.87 -8.65 -20.31
N GLY A 394 4.34 -7.78 -21.21
CA GLY A 394 5.40 -6.82 -20.93
C GLY A 394 4.97 -5.76 -19.91
N ASP A 395 3.75 -5.21 -20.09
CA ASP A 395 3.19 -4.25 -19.14
C ASP A 395 2.98 -4.87 -17.76
N SER A 396 2.45 -6.09 -17.73
CA SER A 396 2.21 -6.83 -16.48
C SER A 396 3.52 -7.19 -15.78
N GLY A 397 4.53 -7.61 -16.53
CA GLY A 397 5.87 -7.83 -16.04
C GLY A 397 6.45 -6.58 -15.38
N ALA A 398 6.31 -5.41 -16.00
CA ALA A 398 6.77 -4.15 -15.42
C ALA A 398 6.09 -3.81 -14.08
N TYR A 399 4.78 -4.06 -13.94
CA TYR A 399 4.08 -3.88 -12.67
C TYR A 399 4.57 -4.84 -11.59
N ILE A 400 4.78 -6.10 -11.95
CA ILE A 400 5.28 -7.13 -11.04
C ILE A 400 6.71 -6.82 -10.60
N ASP A 401 7.59 -6.43 -11.52
CA ASP A 401 8.96 -6.03 -11.24
C ASP A 401 9.02 -4.81 -10.31
N HIS A 402 8.11 -3.85 -10.49
CA HIS A 402 7.99 -2.71 -9.57
C HIS A 402 7.60 -3.19 -8.15
N THR A 403 6.62 -4.08 -8.03
CA THR A 403 6.24 -4.67 -6.75
C THR A 403 7.38 -5.48 -6.11
N LEU A 404 8.19 -6.20 -6.90
CA LEU A 404 9.37 -6.91 -6.41
C LEU A 404 10.42 -5.95 -5.83
N LYS A 405 10.64 -4.78 -6.46
CA LYS A 405 11.53 -3.75 -5.89
C LYS A 405 11.03 -3.22 -4.55
N ILE A 406 9.71 -3.05 -4.41
CA ILE A 406 9.08 -2.67 -3.14
C ILE A 406 9.30 -3.76 -2.09
N GLU A 407 9.08 -5.03 -2.45
CA GLU A 407 9.33 -6.19 -1.59
C GLU A 407 10.78 -6.21 -1.07
N GLU A 408 11.77 -6.05 -1.95
CA GLU A 408 13.18 -6.02 -1.56
C GLU A 408 13.53 -4.83 -0.67
N THR A 409 12.89 -3.67 -0.89
CA THR A 409 13.03 -2.51 -0.01
C THR A 409 12.57 -2.84 1.41
N PHE A 410 11.40 -3.48 1.55
CA PHE A 410 10.90 -3.90 2.85
C PHE A 410 11.80 -4.96 3.50
N LYS A 411 12.25 -5.98 2.75
CA LYS A 411 13.19 -6.98 3.29
C LYS A 411 14.47 -6.36 3.83
N LYS A 412 15.05 -5.40 3.10
CA LYS A 412 16.26 -4.66 3.53
C LYS A 412 15.98 -3.81 4.76
N SER A 413 14.87 -3.06 4.76
CA SER A 413 14.46 -2.20 5.87
C SER A 413 14.21 -3.01 7.16
N ASP A 414 13.58 -4.18 7.04
CA ASP A 414 13.24 -5.02 8.18
C ASP A 414 14.49 -5.63 8.80
N ARG A 415 15.40 -6.19 7.99
CA ARG A 415 16.70 -6.70 8.47
C ARG A 415 17.57 -5.61 9.07
N PHE A 416 17.53 -4.41 8.51
CA PHE A 416 18.28 -3.28 9.06
C PHE A 416 17.77 -2.87 10.45
N THR A 417 16.45 -2.98 10.69
CA THR A 417 15.88 -2.73 12.01
C THR A 417 16.38 -3.76 13.01
N GLU A 418 16.37 -5.04 12.63
CA GLU A 418 16.90 -6.15 13.44
C GLU A 418 18.39 -5.97 13.77
N GLN A 419 19.22 -5.60 12.79
CA GLN A 419 20.65 -5.33 13.03
C GLN A 419 20.88 -4.17 14.01
N ILE A 420 20.12 -3.08 13.90
CA ILE A 420 20.23 -1.97 14.88
C ILE A 420 19.79 -2.44 16.27
N GLU A 421 18.79 -3.33 16.34
CA GLU A 421 18.36 -3.97 17.60
C GLU A 421 19.46 -4.79 18.24
N GLU A 422 20.18 -5.59 17.46
CA GLU A 422 21.32 -6.37 17.94
C GLU A 422 22.51 -5.48 18.33
N ASP A 423 22.95 -4.57 17.45
CA ASP A 423 24.14 -3.73 17.65
C ASP A 423 24.03 -2.88 18.94
N LEU A 424 22.84 -2.41 19.30
CA LEU A 424 22.61 -1.60 20.49
C LEU A 424 22.45 -2.42 21.77
N MET A 425 22.08 -3.70 21.68
CA MET A 425 22.07 -4.59 22.86
C MET A 425 23.49 -4.93 23.29
N ASP A 426 24.41 -5.07 22.34
CA ASP A 426 25.82 -5.33 22.62
C ASP A 426 26.53 -4.12 23.28
N GLU A 427 26.04 -2.89 23.07
CA GLU A 427 26.62 -1.67 23.68
C GLU A 427 26.24 -1.46 25.16
N ASP A 428 25.14 -2.04 25.65
CA ASP A 428 24.68 -1.86 27.05
C ASP A 428 25.31 -2.87 28.04
N ASP A 429 25.96 -3.95 27.56
CA ASP A 429 26.61 -4.97 28.40
C ASP A 429 28.04 -4.58 28.83
N ASP A 430 28.66 -3.59 28.18
CA ASP A 430 30.02 -3.12 28.49
C ASP A 430 30.09 -2.10 29.65
N ASP A 431 28.95 -1.65 30.20
CA ASP A 431 28.89 -0.62 31.26
C ASP A 431 28.62 -1.19 32.68
N VAL A 432 28.64 -2.52 32.85
CA VAL A 432 28.47 -3.19 34.17
C VAL A 432 29.78 -3.82 34.66
N ASN A 433 30.87 -3.05 34.71
CA ASN A 433 32.01 -3.43 35.57
C ASN A 433 32.93 -2.26 35.94
N SER A 434 32.42 -1.27 36.71
CA SER A 434 33.33 -0.38 37.45
C SER A 434 32.64 0.33 38.62
N GLU A 435 32.24 -0.39 39.66
CA GLU A 435 32.00 0.23 40.98
C GLU A 435 32.10 -0.79 42.12
N GLU A 436 33.33 -1.13 42.50
CA GLU A 436 33.79 -1.57 43.83
C GLU A 436 35.33 -1.60 43.72
N GLU A 437 36.08 -0.63 44.24
CA GLU A 437 36.49 -0.55 45.64
C GLU A 437 37.03 0.87 45.94
N GLY A 438 36.74 1.36 47.15
CA GLY A 438 37.32 2.60 47.66
C GLY A 438 36.87 2.89 49.09
N VAL A 439 37.04 1.90 49.98
CA VAL A 439 36.88 2.10 51.43
C VAL A 439 38.05 2.96 51.94
N LEU A 440 37.67 3.91 52.78
CA LEU A 440 38.49 4.83 53.57
C LEU A 440 39.64 4.13 54.30
N ASP A 441 40.84 4.68 54.18
CA ASP A 441 41.66 5.12 55.32
C ASP A 441 42.61 6.26 54.91
#